data_AF-A0A1M6LMH3-F1
#
_entry.id   AF-A0A1M6LMH3-F1
#
_cell.length_a   1.000
_cell.length_b   1.000
_cell.length_c   1.000
_cell.angle_alpha   90.00
_cell.angle_beta   90.00
_cell.angle_gamma   90.00
#
_symmetry.space_group_name_H-M   'P 1'
#
loop_
_entity.id
_entity.type
_entity.pdbx_description
1 polymer ?
#
loop_
_entity_poly.entity_id
_entity_poly.type
_entity_poly.pdbx_seq_one_letter_code
_entity_poly.pdbx_strand_id
1 'polypeptide(L)'
;MKKTMGLLLLILLCSMLNPLNISAEGKDIQVKLNNKPIEFDVKPVILEGRTLVPLRAIFEKLNMKVEWDEKTRTVIGDKRGLNLKLPIDSRIAIKNNEIIEVEVPATIINGRTMVPLRFIAENTGAKVDWDADSNTVLISIEIEEVMVNNAEEFISAIGPNKKIILKENQDFNLTGENIYNIENPYIYWNNKYDGYELVIRDVNNLTIEGAGDVNVNILVEPRYADVLTFNNCTNIKIININAGHTPDKGYCEGGVFVFNDCIDIDIENTRLFGCGILGLDLSGVDGFKFTNSIITECSYGIMIISNSKNISFDNSKFIENESLDTMIDINNSAAIFTKCDFTDNLTKTSDYDQALFDISSDDKITIKDSNVLRNKIKVFTNKPNQIDLDNIIFDENSFDEK
;
A
#
# COMPACT_ATOMS: atom_id res chain seq x y z
N MET A 1 13.00 4.24 -109.30
CA MET A 1 13.29 2.85 -108.84
C MET A 1 13.82 2.97 -107.41
N LYS A 2 13.27 2.48 -106.29
CA LYS A 2 12.28 1.45 -105.88
C LYS A 2 11.68 1.98 -104.53
N LYS A 3 10.37 1.90 -104.25
CA LYS A 3 9.66 0.87 -103.42
C LYS A 3 10.39 0.61 -102.08
N THR A 4 9.84 0.71 -100.86
CA THR A 4 8.56 0.21 -100.27
C THR A 4 8.52 0.62 -98.77
N MET A 5 7.36 1.00 -98.19
CA MET A 5 6.52 0.18 -97.26
C MET A 5 7.25 -0.17 -95.95
N GLY A 6 6.89 0.23 -94.73
CA GLY A 6 5.59 0.50 -94.09
C GLY A 6 5.57 -0.32 -92.78
N LEU A 7 5.12 0.25 -91.65
CA LEU A 7 4.14 -0.31 -90.69
C LEU A 7 4.23 0.38 -89.31
N LEU A 8 3.07 0.80 -88.80
CA LEU A 8 2.77 1.22 -87.44
C LEU A 8 3.18 0.16 -86.40
N LEU A 9 3.60 0.60 -85.21
CA LEU A 9 3.04 0.04 -83.97
C LEU A 9 2.99 1.09 -82.85
N LEU A 10 1.79 1.18 -82.28
CA LEU A 10 1.30 2.02 -81.20
C LEU A 10 1.68 1.39 -79.84
N ILE A 11 1.60 2.18 -78.75
CA ILE A 11 1.41 1.78 -77.34
C ILE A 11 2.71 1.52 -76.52
N LEU A 12 3.12 2.46 -75.66
CA LEU A 12 2.71 2.55 -74.24
C LEU A 12 3.60 3.60 -73.53
N LEU A 13 3.02 4.75 -73.21
CA LEU A 13 3.58 5.70 -72.25
C LEU A 13 3.39 5.07 -70.85
N CYS A 14 4.27 4.15 -70.46
CA CYS A 14 4.24 3.58 -69.12
C CYS A 14 4.87 4.60 -68.16
N SER A 15 4.00 5.49 -67.67
CA SER A 15 4.22 6.32 -66.51
C SER A 15 4.96 5.54 -65.42
N MET A 16 6.17 5.98 -65.10
CA MET A 16 6.88 5.63 -63.87
C MET A 16 6.11 6.24 -62.69
N LEU A 17 4.96 5.65 -62.36
CA LEU A 17 4.35 5.80 -61.05
C LEU A 17 5.12 4.85 -60.15
N ASN A 18 6.21 5.35 -59.56
CA ASN A 18 6.72 4.74 -58.35
C ASN A 18 5.56 4.83 -57.33
N PRO A 19 5.04 3.71 -56.80
CA PRO A 19 4.27 3.82 -55.58
C PRO A 19 5.24 4.38 -54.52
N LEU A 20 5.01 5.63 -54.13
CA LEU A 20 5.46 6.12 -52.84
C LEU A 20 4.82 5.19 -51.81
N ASN A 21 5.57 4.17 -51.40
CA ASN A 21 5.31 3.48 -50.14
C ASN A 21 5.58 4.50 -49.04
N ILE A 22 4.56 5.32 -48.76
CA ILE A 22 4.46 6.02 -47.49
C ILE A 22 4.11 4.93 -46.47
N SER A 23 5.13 4.20 -46.02
CA SER A 23 5.06 3.60 -44.69
C SER A 23 5.27 4.76 -43.73
N ALA A 24 4.17 5.36 -43.28
CA ALA A 24 4.19 6.08 -42.02
C ALA A 24 4.30 5.02 -40.92
N GLU A 25 5.50 4.48 -40.74
CA GLU A 25 5.85 3.67 -39.58
C GLU A 25 5.91 4.63 -38.40
N GLY A 26 4.73 4.94 -37.86
CA GLY A 26 4.62 5.68 -36.61
C GLY A 26 5.36 4.86 -35.55
N LYS A 27 6.35 5.49 -34.91
CA LYS A 27 7.04 4.86 -33.78
C LYS A 27 6.00 4.40 -32.75
N ASP A 28 6.14 3.16 -32.28
CA ASP A 28 5.30 2.62 -31.22
C ASP A 28 5.27 3.58 -30.03
N ILE A 29 4.05 3.85 -29.53
CA ILE A 29 3.86 4.67 -28.35
C ILE A 29 4.21 3.83 -27.12
N GLN A 30 5.18 4.31 -26.35
CA GLN A 30 5.54 3.72 -25.07
C GLN A 30 4.74 4.38 -23.94
N VAL A 31 4.46 3.65 -22.86
CA VAL A 31 3.86 4.21 -21.66
C VAL A 31 4.70 3.80 -20.46
N LYS A 32 4.99 4.75 -19.58
CA LYS A 32 5.66 4.52 -18.31
C LYS A 32 4.76 5.01 -17.18
N LEU A 33 4.70 4.25 -16.08
CA LEU A 33 4.12 4.70 -14.82
C LEU A 33 5.23 4.82 -13.78
N ASN A 34 5.37 6.02 -13.19
CA ASN A 34 6.46 6.34 -12.27
C ASN A 34 7.83 5.92 -12.84
N ASN A 35 8.09 6.30 -14.10
CA ASN A 35 9.27 5.95 -14.90
C ASN A 35 9.49 4.46 -15.23
N LYS A 36 8.61 3.56 -14.80
CA LYS A 36 8.68 2.12 -15.15
C LYS A 36 7.84 1.83 -16.39
N PRO A 37 8.36 1.15 -17.42
CA PRO A 37 7.59 0.80 -18.61
C PRO A 37 6.42 -0.10 -18.28
N ILE A 38 5.30 0.12 -18.96
CA ILE A 38 4.14 -0.76 -18.96
C ILE A 38 4.14 -1.55 -20.26
N GLU A 39 4.20 -2.87 -20.15
CA GLU A 39 3.98 -3.76 -21.28
C GLU A 39 2.49 -3.94 -21.52
N PHE A 40 2.09 -3.85 -22.79
CA PHE A 40 0.73 -4.09 -23.22
C PHE A 40 0.68 -5.20 -24.27
N ASP A 41 -0.33 -6.06 -24.14
CA ASP A 41 -0.67 -7.07 -25.14
C ASP A 41 -1.34 -6.46 -26.38
N VAL A 42 -2.05 -5.34 -26.20
CA VAL A 42 -2.54 -4.47 -27.28
C VAL A 42 -1.87 -3.11 -27.16
N LYS A 43 -1.11 -2.72 -28.18
CA LYS A 43 -0.34 -1.47 -28.17
C LYS A 43 -1.28 -0.24 -28.09
N PRO A 44 -0.82 0.87 -27.47
CA PRO A 44 -1.55 2.13 -27.51
C PRO A 44 -1.77 2.60 -28.95
N VAL A 45 -2.87 3.31 -29.20
CA VAL A 45 -3.25 3.79 -30.53
C VAL A 45 -3.61 5.27 -30.49
N ILE A 46 -3.49 5.97 -31.61
CA ILE A 46 -4.04 7.32 -31.76
C ILE A 46 -5.41 7.22 -32.43
N LEU A 47 -6.46 7.67 -31.75
CA LEU A 47 -7.82 7.78 -32.27
C LEU A 47 -8.33 9.20 -32.04
N GLU A 48 -8.88 9.83 -33.07
CA GLU A 48 -9.39 11.22 -33.01
C GLU A 48 -8.35 12.22 -32.45
N GLY A 49 -7.06 12.00 -32.73
CA GLY A 49 -5.99 12.86 -32.22
C GLY A 49 -5.75 12.74 -30.70
N ARG A 50 -6.18 11.64 -30.09
CA ARG A 50 -5.89 11.28 -28.70
C ARG A 50 -5.21 9.92 -28.65
N THR A 51 -4.25 9.79 -27.74
CA THR A 51 -3.63 8.50 -27.43
C THR A 51 -4.54 7.72 -26.50
N LEU A 52 -4.95 6.54 -26.95
CA LEU A 52 -5.74 5.57 -26.20
C LEU A 52 -4.85 4.40 -25.77
N VAL A 53 -5.09 3.92 -24.56
CA VAL A 53 -4.30 2.88 -23.89
C VAL A 53 -5.20 1.81 -23.28
N PRO A 54 -4.72 0.56 -23.12
CA PRO A 54 -5.48 -0.48 -22.42
C PRO A 54 -5.78 -0.07 -20.97
N LEU A 55 -7.05 0.15 -20.66
CA LEU A 55 -7.49 0.70 -19.38
C LEU A 55 -7.03 -0.16 -18.20
N ARG A 56 -7.29 -1.47 -18.28
CA ARG A 56 -7.04 -2.42 -17.17
C ARG A 56 -5.58 -2.41 -16.72
N ALA A 57 -4.64 -2.43 -17.68
CA ALA A 57 -3.21 -2.48 -17.40
C ALA A 57 -2.70 -1.25 -16.63
N ILE A 58 -3.35 -0.10 -16.79
CA ILE A 58 -3.00 1.11 -16.05
C ILE A 58 -3.75 1.17 -14.72
N PHE A 59 -5.06 0.90 -14.73
CA PHE A 59 -5.91 0.97 -13.54
C PHE A 59 -5.47 -0.01 -12.45
N GLU A 60 -5.12 -1.25 -12.81
CA GLU A 60 -4.60 -2.23 -11.85
C GLU A 60 -3.26 -1.78 -11.24
N LYS A 61 -2.37 -1.16 -12.02
CA LYS A 61 -1.12 -0.58 -11.50
C LYS A 61 -1.34 0.66 -10.62
N LEU A 62 -2.50 1.29 -10.72
CA LEU A 62 -2.95 2.36 -9.83
C LEU A 62 -3.78 1.81 -8.64
N ASN A 63 -3.75 0.49 -8.43
CA ASN A 63 -4.47 -0.25 -7.40
C ASN A 63 -6.00 -0.09 -7.50
N MET A 64 -6.52 -0.02 -8.73
CA MET A 64 -7.95 -0.09 -9.00
C MET A 64 -8.35 -1.49 -9.42
N LYS A 65 -9.41 -2.03 -8.83
CA LYS A 65 -10.12 -3.21 -9.31
C LYS A 65 -10.84 -2.84 -10.62
N VAL A 66 -10.79 -3.72 -11.61
CA VAL A 66 -11.46 -3.50 -12.89
C VAL A 66 -12.40 -4.66 -13.20
N GLU A 67 -13.68 -4.36 -13.29
CA GLU A 67 -14.74 -5.30 -13.63
C GLU A 67 -15.38 -4.94 -14.97
N TRP A 68 -16.01 -5.92 -15.61
CA TRP A 68 -16.75 -5.77 -16.85
C TRP A 68 -18.20 -6.19 -16.65
N ASP A 69 -19.13 -5.29 -16.94
CA ASP A 69 -20.56 -5.61 -17.01
C ASP A 69 -20.95 -5.88 -18.46
N GLU A 70 -21.12 -7.17 -18.77
CA GLU A 70 -21.55 -7.66 -20.08
C GLU A 70 -22.92 -7.10 -20.51
N LYS A 71 -23.87 -6.94 -19.57
CA LYS A 71 -25.25 -6.56 -19.90
C LYS A 71 -25.32 -5.13 -20.41
N THR A 72 -24.54 -4.25 -19.79
CA THR A 72 -24.53 -2.82 -20.11
C THR A 72 -23.36 -2.41 -21.00
N ARG A 73 -22.44 -3.35 -21.31
CA ARG A 73 -21.17 -3.09 -21.99
C ARG A 73 -20.38 -1.97 -21.29
N THR A 74 -20.19 -2.11 -19.98
CA THR A 74 -19.58 -1.08 -19.13
C THR A 74 -18.34 -1.61 -18.43
N VAL A 75 -17.23 -0.88 -18.51
CA VAL A 75 -16.09 -1.10 -17.62
C VAL A 75 -16.35 -0.40 -16.30
N ILE A 76 -16.18 -1.13 -15.21
CA ILE A 76 -16.29 -0.60 -13.85
C ILE A 76 -14.89 -0.60 -13.25
N GLY A 77 -14.33 0.59 -13.03
CA GLY A 77 -13.10 0.77 -12.26
C GLY A 77 -13.46 1.14 -10.84
N ASP A 78 -12.99 0.38 -9.86
CA ASP A 78 -13.27 0.63 -8.46
C ASP A 78 -11.97 0.70 -7.67
N LYS A 79 -11.82 1.77 -6.92
CA LYS A 79 -10.81 1.95 -5.88
C LYS A 79 -11.49 2.66 -4.72
N ARG A 80 -11.06 2.41 -3.48
CA ARG A 80 -11.72 3.00 -2.31
C ARG A 80 -11.82 4.54 -2.45
N GLY A 81 -13.05 5.06 -2.42
CA GLY A 81 -13.37 6.49 -2.64
C GLY A 81 -13.54 6.92 -4.11
N LEU A 82 -13.30 6.03 -5.08
CA LEU A 82 -13.39 6.28 -6.52
C LEU A 82 -14.07 5.10 -7.25
N ASN A 83 -15.33 5.29 -7.61
CA ASN A 83 -16.05 4.40 -8.52
C ASN A 83 -16.20 5.06 -9.89
N LEU A 84 -15.69 4.41 -10.93
CA LEU A 84 -15.79 4.82 -12.33
C LEU A 84 -16.61 3.80 -13.09
N LYS A 85 -17.63 4.25 -13.82
CA LYS A 85 -18.38 3.43 -14.79
C LYS A 85 -18.22 4.05 -16.16
N LEU A 86 -17.69 3.26 -17.09
CA LEU A 86 -17.31 3.69 -18.43
C LEU A 86 -17.99 2.80 -19.47
N PRO A 87 -19.21 3.18 -19.92
CA PRO A 87 -19.89 2.50 -21.01
C PRO A 87 -19.07 2.62 -22.30
N ILE A 88 -18.94 1.52 -23.03
CA ILE A 88 -18.21 1.50 -24.31
C ILE A 88 -18.98 2.28 -25.38
N ASP A 89 -18.25 2.96 -26.25
CA ASP A 89 -18.75 3.80 -27.35
C ASP A 89 -19.61 5.00 -26.87
N SER A 90 -19.49 5.37 -25.60
CA SER A 90 -20.16 6.52 -24.98
C SER A 90 -19.18 7.67 -24.71
N ARG A 91 -19.63 8.92 -24.93
CA ARG A 91 -18.94 10.14 -24.46
C ARG A 91 -19.29 10.50 -23.02
N ILE A 92 -20.07 9.66 -22.35
CA ILE A 92 -20.51 9.85 -20.97
C ILE A 92 -19.93 8.72 -20.12
N ALA A 93 -19.28 9.09 -19.02
CA ALA A 93 -18.90 8.20 -17.93
C ALA A 93 -19.55 8.66 -16.61
N ILE A 94 -19.47 7.80 -15.60
CA ILE A 94 -19.99 8.11 -14.26
C ILE A 94 -18.83 7.98 -13.27
N LYS A 95 -18.59 9.03 -12.48
CA LYS A 95 -17.61 9.06 -11.38
C LYS A 95 -18.34 9.31 -10.07
N ASN A 96 -18.27 8.38 -9.11
CA ASN A 96 -18.91 8.55 -7.80
C ASN A 96 -20.39 9.01 -7.89
N ASN A 97 -21.14 8.44 -8.84
CA ASN A 97 -22.52 8.79 -9.20
C ASN A 97 -22.73 10.14 -9.91
N GLU A 98 -21.66 10.90 -10.20
CA GLU A 98 -21.69 12.10 -11.03
C GLU A 98 -21.42 11.79 -12.49
N ILE A 99 -22.11 12.47 -13.40
CA ILE A 99 -21.92 12.33 -14.85
C ILE A 99 -20.72 13.18 -15.28
N ILE A 100 -19.78 12.57 -16.00
CA ILE A 100 -18.63 13.27 -16.60
C ILE A 100 -18.55 12.98 -18.10
N GLU A 101 -18.03 13.94 -18.86
CA GLU A 101 -17.82 13.82 -20.31
C GLU A 101 -16.44 13.24 -20.62
N VAL A 102 -16.37 12.42 -21.68
CA VAL A 102 -15.15 11.82 -22.20
C VAL A 102 -14.93 12.30 -23.63
N GLU A 103 -13.81 12.98 -23.87
CA GLU A 103 -13.53 13.59 -25.17
C GLU A 103 -13.47 12.61 -26.34
N VAL A 104 -13.00 11.38 -26.10
CA VAL A 104 -13.01 10.30 -27.09
C VAL A 104 -13.57 9.07 -26.38
N PRO A 105 -14.65 8.45 -26.90
CA PRO A 105 -15.27 7.30 -26.24
C PRO A 105 -14.28 6.20 -25.93
N ALA A 106 -14.48 5.54 -24.78
CA ALA A 106 -13.81 4.28 -24.54
C ALA A 106 -14.29 3.26 -25.58
N THR A 107 -13.37 2.57 -26.24
CA THR A 107 -13.70 1.66 -27.34
C THR A 107 -12.98 0.34 -27.20
N ILE A 108 -13.48 -0.72 -27.84
CA ILE A 108 -12.85 -2.04 -27.81
C ILE A 108 -12.00 -2.21 -29.07
N ILE A 109 -10.70 -2.41 -28.89
CA ILE A 109 -9.75 -2.71 -29.97
C ILE A 109 -9.03 -4.00 -29.61
N ASN A 110 -9.06 -4.99 -30.51
CA ASN A 110 -8.42 -6.30 -30.31
C ASN A 110 -8.77 -6.96 -28.95
N GLY A 111 -10.03 -6.82 -28.51
CA GLY A 111 -10.50 -7.40 -27.24
C GLY A 111 -10.01 -6.69 -25.99
N ARG A 112 -9.50 -5.46 -26.10
CA ARG A 112 -9.15 -4.60 -24.96
C ARG A 112 -9.94 -3.31 -24.98
N THR A 113 -10.40 -2.87 -23.81
CA THR A 113 -10.96 -1.53 -23.64
C THR A 113 -9.83 -0.51 -23.68
N MET A 114 -9.89 0.35 -24.68
CA MET A 114 -8.98 1.44 -24.94
C MET A 114 -9.62 2.73 -24.46
N VAL A 115 -8.92 3.48 -23.61
CA VAL A 115 -9.42 4.73 -23.01
C VAL A 115 -8.42 5.86 -23.24
N PRO A 116 -8.87 7.12 -23.43
CA PRO A 116 -7.95 8.24 -23.54
C PRO A 116 -7.11 8.41 -22.29
N LEU A 117 -5.81 8.67 -22.46
CA LEU A 117 -4.91 8.90 -21.32
C LEU A 117 -5.32 10.06 -20.43
N ARG A 118 -5.87 11.12 -21.01
CA ARG A 118 -6.41 12.28 -20.27
C ARG A 118 -7.50 11.86 -19.28
N PHE A 119 -8.39 10.96 -19.70
CA PHE A 119 -9.44 10.43 -18.82
C PHE A 119 -8.84 9.70 -17.61
N ILE A 120 -7.77 8.93 -17.81
CA ILE A 120 -7.06 8.30 -16.69
C ILE A 120 -6.50 9.37 -15.75
N ALA A 121 -5.79 10.36 -16.28
CA ALA A 121 -5.17 11.43 -15.51
C ALA A 121 -6.18 12.17 -14.61
N GLU A 122 -7.24 12.70 -15.22
CA GLU A 122 -8.25 13.54 -14.58
C GLU A 122 -9.05 12.81 -13.50
N ASN A 123 -9.19 11.48 -13.63
CA ASN A 123 -10.04 10.71 -12.75
C ASN A 123 -9.29 9.94 -11.68
N THR A 124 -7.99 9.71 -11.85
CA THR A 124 -7.16 8.95 -10.90
C THR A 124 -6.21 9.83 -10.07
N GLY A 125 -6.09 11.12 -10.41
CA GLY A 125 -5.13 12.04 -9.77
C GLY A 125 -3.70 11.84 -10.27
N ALA A 126 -3.51 11.03 -11.32
CA ALA A 126 -2.22 10.89 -11.98
C ALA A 126 -1.96 12.08 -12.92
N LYS A 127 -0.72 12.53 -12.96
CA LYS A 127 -0.22 13.44 -14.00
C LYS A 127 0.14 12.64 -15.24
N VAL A 128 -0.15 13.19 -16.41
CA VAL A 128 0.21 12.60 -17.69
C VAL A 128 0.96 13.61 -18.54
N ASP A 129 2.19 13.28 -18.87
CA ASP A 129 3.07 14.04 -19.74
C ASP A 129 3.39 13.25 -21.03
N TRP A 130 3.71 13.97 -22.10
CA TRP A 130 4.13 13.40 -23.38
C TRP A 130 5.56 13.80 -23.69
N ASP A 131 6.44 12.81 -23.84
CA ASP A 131 7.79 12.97 -24.37
C ASP A 131 7.78 12.69 -25.87
N ALA A 132 7.89 13.78 -26.66
CA ALA A 132 7.86 13.72 -28.11
C ALA A 132 9.14 13.11 -28.72
N ASP A 133 10.29 13.23 -28.05
CA ASP A 133 11.56 12.72 -28.56
C ASP A 133 11.58 11.19 -28.53
N SER A 134 11.02 10.62 -27.46
CA SER A 134 10.94 9.17 -27.26
C SER A 134 9.59 8.54 -27.64
N ASN A 135 8.59 9.34 -28.03
CA ASN A 135 7.18 8.89 -28.20
C ASN A 135 6.66 8.14 -26.97
N THR A 136 6.93 8.69 -25.79
CA THR A 136 6.58 8.08 -24.51
C THR A 136 5.55 8.90 -23.77
N VAL A 137 4.51 8.23 -23.30
CA VAL A 137 3.58 8.74 -22.30
C VAL A 137 4.17 8.49 -20.92
N LEU A 138 4.30 9.54 -20.12
CA LEU A 138 4.74 9.45 -18.74
C LEU A 138 3.52 9.66 -17.84
N ILE A 139 3.16 8.65 -17.07
CA ILE A 139 2.14 8.71 -16.03
C ILE A 139 2.87 8.77 -14.70
N SER A 140 2.57 9.75 -13.85
CA SER A 140 3.17 9.86 -12.52
C SER A 140 2.14 10.26 -11.47
N ILE A 141 2.28 9.74 -10.25
CA ILE A 141 1.60 10.30 -9.09
C ILE A 141 2.58 11.29 -8.45
N GLU A 142 2.21 12.56 -8.40
CA GLU A 142 3.00 13.55 -7.67
C GLU A 142 2.80 13.33 -6.17
N ILE A 143 3.90 13.13 -5.44
CA ILE A 143 3.89 13.08 -3.98
C ILE A 143 4.22 14.48 -3.47
N GLU A 144 3.29 15.09 -2.76
CA GLU A 144 3.52 16.37 -2.09
C GLU A 144 4.31 16.14 -0.81
N GLU A 145 5.52 16.70 -0.73
CA GLU A 145 6.32 16.67 0.50
C GLU A 145 5.99 17.88 1.39
N VAL A 146 5.63 17.62 2.64
CA VAL A 146 5.25 18.64 3.62
C VAL A 146 6.01 18.41 4.92
N MET A 147 6.77 19.41 5.37
CA MET A 147 7.38 19.39 6.69
C MET A 147 6.43 19.98 7.72
N VAL A 148 6.20 19.25 8.82
CA VAL A 148 5.31 19.65 9.91
C VAL A 148 6.07 19.81 11.21
N ASN A 149 5.65 20.80 12.00
CA ASN A 149 6.35 21.24 13.21
C ASN A 149 5.62 20.88 14.50
N ASN A 150 4.39 20.36 14.42
CA ASN A 150 3.58 20.02 15.59
C ASN A 150 2.46 19.05 15.20
N ALA A 151 1.73 18.53 16.20
CA ALA A 151 0.64 17.60 16.01
C ALA A 151 -0.53 18.17 15.17
N GLU A 152 -0.85 19.46 15.31
CA GLU A 152 -1.93 20.10 14.55
C GLU A 152 -1.61 20.11 13.04
N GLU A 153 -0.38 20.49 12.68
CA GLU A 153 0.13 20.46 11.31
C GLU A 153 0.22 19.03 10.77
N PHE A 154 0.68 18.07 11.57
CA PHE A 154 0.72 16.66 11.19
C PHE A 154 -0.67 16.15 10.81
N ILE A 155 -1.66 16.35 11.69
CA ILE A 155 -3.03 15.86 11.49
C ILE A 155 -3.70 16.56 10.30
N SER A 156 -3.48 17.87 10.16
CA SER A 156 -4.00 18.65 9.02
C SER A 156 -3.37 18.21 7.70
N ALA A 157 -2.12 17.73 7.73
CA ALA A 157 -1.42 17.27 6.55
C ALA A 157 -1.81 15.85 6.11
N ILE A 158 -2.46 15.03 6.95
CA ILE A 158 -2.84 13.66 6.57
C ILE A 158 -3.73 13.66 5.31
N GLY A 159 -3.33 12.91 4.30
CA GLY A 159 -4.07 12.80 3.06
C GLY A 159 -3.33 11.95 2.01
N PRO A 160 -3.97 11.67 0.87
CA PRO A 160 -3.38 10.85 -0.18
C PRO A 160 -2.23 11.58 -0.88
N ASN A 161 -1.29 10.79 -1.42
CA ASN A 161 -0.16 11.26 -2.22
C ASN A 161 0.72 12.28 -1.48
N LYS A 162 1.00 12.02 -0.20
CA LYS A 162 1.79 12.90 0.64
C LYS A 162 2.99 12.20 1.25
N LYS A 163 4.08 12.94 1.38
CA LYS A 163 5.21 12.62 2.23
C LYS A 163 5.26 13.66 3.35
N ILE A 164 4.81 13.28 4.54
CA ILE A 164 4.81 14.14 5.71
C ILE A 164 6.12 13.92 6.47
N ILE A 165 6.93 14.96 6.52
CA ILE A 165 8.20 14.99 7.24
C ILE A 165 7.96 15.58 8.62
N LEU A 166 8.06 14.76 9.66
CA LEU A 166 7.98 15.21 11.04
C LEU A 166 9.33 15.82 11.42
N LYS A 167 9.36 17.11 11.73
CA LYS A 167 10.62 17.76 12.11
C LYS A 167 11.20 17.16 13.41
N GLU A 168 12.52 17.07 13.43
CA GLU A 168 13.33 16.48 14.51
C GLU A 168 13.20 17.19 15.87
N ASN A 169 13.57 16.49 16.94
CA ASN A 169 13.68 17.01 18.31
C ASN A 169 12.37 17.51 18.94
N GLN A 170 11.24 16.89 18.61
CA GLN A 170 9.94 17.26 19.14
C GLN A 170 8.96 16.10 19.17
N ASP A 171 8.03 16.19 20.12
CA ASP A 171 6.96 15.22 20.30
C ASP A 171 5.69 15.72 19.59
N PHE A 172 5.05 14.81 18.88
CA PHE A 172 3.74 14.99 18.25
C PHE A 172 2.69 14.32 19.14
N ASN A 173 2.26 15.01 20.19
CA ASN A 173 1.20 14.52 21.07
C ASN A 173 -0.16 14.72 20.39
N LEU A 174 -0.87 13.63 20.11
CA LEU A 174 -2.16 13.62 19.43
C LEU A 174 -3.35 13.74 20.39
N THR A 175 -3.11 14.25 21.60
CA THR A 175 -4.10 14.41 22.67
C THR A 175 -4.47 15.89 22.85
N GLY A 176 -5.76 16.17 23.00
CA GLY A 176 -6.26 17.45 23.53
C GLY A 176 -7.39 18.03 22.69
N GLU A 177 -8.19 18.94 23.28
CA GLU A 177 -9.35 19.51 22.58
C GLU A 177 -8.99 20.20 21.26
N ASN A 178 -7.87 20.93 21.21
CA ASN A 178 -7.42 21.57 19.98
C ASN A 178 -7.07 20.56 18.88
N ILE A 179 -6.61 19.38 19.27
CA ILE A 179 -6.28 18.28 18.37
C ILE A 179 -7.54 17.58 17.87
N TYR A 180 -8.47 17.27 18.77
CA TYR A 180 -9.70 16.54 18.45
C TYR A 180 -10.68 17.33 17.57
N ASN A 181 -10.55 18.65 17.53
CA ASN A 181 -11.41 19.54 16.72
C ASN A 181 -10.88 19.78 15.30
N ILE A 182 -9.74 19.19 14.90
CA ILE A 182 -9.19 19.38 13.56
C ILE A 182 -10.08 18.67 12.54
N GLU A 183 -10.61 19.45 11.59
CA GLU A 183 -11.37 18.93 10.46
C GLU A 183 -10.43 18.47 9.34
N ASN A 184 -10.43 17.17 9.05
CA ASN A 184 -9.75 16.59 7.89
C ASN A 184 -10.62 15.45 7.31
N PRO A 185 -10.94 15.45 6.00
CA PRO A 185 -11.83 14.46 5.41
C PRO A 185 -11.32 13.01 5.47
N TYR A 186 -10.00 12.83 5.63
CA TYR A 186 -9.32 11.54 5.67
C TYR A 186 -9.12 10.99 7.09
N ILE A 187 -9.61 11.69 8.11
CA ILE A 187 -9.53 11.22 9.49
C ILE A 187 -10.91 11.23 10.15
N TYR A 188 -11.01 10.54 11.27
CA TYR A 188 -12.03 10.78 12.27
C TYR A 188 -11.51 10.41 13.65
N TRP A 189 -12.14 10.95 14.68
CA TRP A 189 -11.83 10.67 16.07
C TRP A 189 -12.84 9.66 16.62
N ASN A 190 -12.36 8.50 17.02
CA ASN A 190 -13.17 7.45 17.62
C ASN A 190 -13.21 7.65 19.14
N ASN A 191 -14.41 7.68 19.73
CA ASN A 191 -14.57 7.90 21.16
C ASN A 191 -14.21 6.62 21.92
N LYS A 192 -13.28 6.73 22.87
CA LYS A 192 -12.83 5.65 23.77
C LYS A 192 -13.18 6.01 25.20
N TYR A 193 -12.95 5.07 26.12
CA TYR A 193 -13.32 5.24 27.52
C TYR A 193 -12.69 6.49 28.16
N ASP A 194 -11.44 6.82 27.80
CA ASP A 194 -10.65 7.89 28.42
C ASP A 194 -10.09 8.92 27.43
N GLY A 195 -10.66 9.01 26.22
CA GLY A 195 -10.27 9.99 25.23
C GLY A 195 -10.65 9.59 23.82
N TYR A 196 -9.88 10.07 22.85
CA TYR A 196 -10.14 9.81 21.44
C TYR A 196 -8.97 9.11 20.78
N GLU A 197 -9.30 8.24 19.84
CA GLU A 197 -8.36 7.54 18.97
C GLU A 197 -8.40 8.18 17.57
N LEU A 198 -7.23 8.48 17.02
CA LEU A 198 -7.10 8.97 15.67
C LEU A 198 -7.21 7.82 14.68
N VAL A 199 -8.22 7.86 13.82
CA VAL A 199 -8.38 6.90 12.73
C VAL A 199 -8.16 7.60 11.39
N ILE A 200 -7.17 7.14 10.64
CA ILE A 200 -6.86 7.55 9.26
C ILE A 200 -7.58 6.60 8.32
N ARG A 201 -8.32 7.13 7.32
CA ARG A 201 -9.12 6.31 6.41
C ARG A 201 -9.01 6.68 4.95
N ASP A 202 -9.11 5.67 4.08
CA ASP A 202 -9.19 5.82 2.63
C ASP A 202 -8.01 6.62 2.02
N VAL A 203 -6.85 6.57 2.68
CA VAL A 203 -5.62 7.25 2.25
C VAL A 203 -4.77 6.31 1.40
N ASN A 204 -4.23 6.86 0.32
CA ASN A 204 -3.35 6.14 -0.61
C ASN A 204 -2.02 6.88 -0.76
N ASN A 205 -0.90 6.17 -0.80
CA ASN A 205 0.43 6.75 -1.02
C ASN A 205 0.81 7.81 0.05
N LEU A 206 0.70 7.46 1.32
CA LEU A 206 1.11 8.31 2.43
C LEU A 206 2.42 7.80 3.02
N THR A 207 3.40 8.68 3.14
CA THR A 207 4.61 8.45 3.92
C THR A 207 4.61 9.37 5.13
N ILE A 208 4.86 8.82 6.32
CA ILE A 208 5.10 9.54 7.57
C ILE A 208 6.54 9.25 7.95
N GLU A 209 7.40 10.27 7.95
CA GLU A 209 8.84 10.12 8.11
C GLU A 209 9.39 11.10 9.13
N GLY A 210 10.11 10.61 10.14
CA GLY A 210 10.88 11.47 11.03
C GLY A 210 12.10 12.06 10.32
N ALA A 211 12.31 13.36 10.46
CA ALA A 211 13.47 14.04 9.91
C ALA A 211 14.77 13.72 10.67
N GLY A 212 15.88 13.62 9.93
CA GLY A 212 17.22 13.52 10.51
C GLY A 212 17.54 12.15 11.12
N ASP A 213 18.65 12.09 11.85
CA ASP A 213 19.11 10.88 12.56
C ASP A 213 18.56 10.81 14.00
N VAL A 214 17.60 11.69 14.33
CA VAL A 214 17.14 11.90 15.70
C VAL A 214 15.67 11.51 15.84
N ASN A 215 15.40 10.75 16.90
CA ASN A 215 14.10 10.22 17.25
C ASN A 215 13.00 11.29 17.31
N VAL A 216 11.97 11.12 16.48
CA VAL A 216 10.69 11.85 16.56
C VAL A 216 9.67 10.94 17.25
N ASN A 217 8.93 11.46 18.23
CA ASN A 217 7.91 10.68 18.93
C ASN A 217 6.49 11.10 18.51
N ILE A 218 5.64 10.13 18.19
CA ILE A 218 4.18 10.28 18.13
C ILE A 218 3.61 9.70 19.42
N LEU A 219 2.91 10.54 20.18
CA LEU A 219 2.46 10.18 21.54
C LEU A 219 0.94 10.34 21.69
N VAL A 220 0.35 9.45 22.47
CA VAL A 220 -1.07 9.50 22.86
C VAL A 220 -1.18 9.31 24.37
N GLU A 221 -2.00 10.12 25.05
CA GLU A 221 -2.25 10.00 26.49
C GLU A 221 -3.41 9.05 26.84
N PRO A 222 -4.57 9.09 26.13
CA PRO A 222 -5.66 8.14 26.37
C PRO A 222 -5.16 6.71 26.26
N ARG A 223 -5.41 5.93 27.30
CA ARG A 223 -4.88 4.59 27.49
C ARG A 223 -5.68 3.55 26.72
N TYR A 224 -6.93 3.85 26.36
CA TYR A 224 -7.79 2.98 25.53
C TYR A 224 -7.75 3.30 24.04
N ALA A 225 -7.04 4.36 23.66
CA ALA A 225 -6.88 4.76 22.27
C ALA A 225 -5.65 4.12 21.65
N ASP A 226 -5.80 3.63 20.42
CA ASP A 226 -4.65 3.30 19.60
C ASP A 226 -3.83 4.56 19.27
N VAL A 227 -2.52 4.43 19.12
CA VAL A 227 -1.67 5.57 18.75
C VAL A 227 -1.99 6.03 17.33
N LEU A 228 -2.04 5.10 16.37
CA LEU A 228 -2.53 5.34 15.01
C LEU A 228 -3.31 4.13 14.50
N THR A 229 -4.57 4.36 14.09
CA THR A 229 -5.37 3.37 13.37
C THR A 229 -5.47 3.75 11.90
N PHE A 230 -5.25 2.78 11.00
CA PHE A 230 -5.41 2.93 9.56
C PHE A 230 -6.51 2.01 9.07
N ASN A 231 -7.55 2.59 8.50
CA ASN A 231 -8.65 1.86 7.88
C ASN A 231 -8.58 2.05 6.38
N ASN A 232 -8.69 0.96 5.63
CA ASN A 232 -8.88 1.02 4.19
C ASN A 232 -7.76 1.74 3.41
N CYS A 233 -6.55 1.80 3.96
CA CYS A 233 -5.43 2.53 3.38
C CYS A 233 -4.57 1.67 2.43
N THR A 234 -3.81 2.30 1.53
CA THR A 234 -2.93 1.59 0.59
C THR A 234 -1.61 2.30 0.35
N ASN A 235 -0.50 1.55 0.27
CA ASN A 235 0.85 2.08 0.09
C ASN A 235 1.20 3.11 1.18
N ILE A 236 1.19 2.65 2.43
CA ILE A 236 1.52 3.46 3.60
C ILE A 236 2.92 3.15 4.04
N LYS A 237 3.72 4.20 4.27
CA LYS A 237 5.07 4.09 4.77
C LYS A 237 5.23 4.84 6.07
N ILE A 238 5.82 4.19 7.08
CA ILE A 238 6.12 4.80 8.36
C ILE A 238 7.60 4.58 8.63
N ILE A 239 8.37 5.66 8.71
CA ILE A 239 9.83 5.60 8.67
C ILE A 239 10.43 6.48 9.77
N ASN A 240 11.40 5.94 10.52
CA ASN A 240 12.25 6.73 11.41
C ASN A 240 11.47 7.51 12.50
N ILE A 241 10.50 6.85 13.14
CA ILE A 241 9.75 7.43 14.26
C ILE A 241 9.69 6.47 15.45
N ASN A 242 9.40 7.02 16.62
CA ASN A 242 8.89 6.24 17.73
C ASN A 242 7.40 6.54 17.91
N ALA A 243 6.61 5.52 18.24
CA ALA A 243 5.19 5.68 18.52
C ALA A 243 4.82 4.93 19.80
N GLY A 244 4.03 5.57 20.66
CA GLY A 244 3.65 4.98 21.93
C GLY A 244 2.79 5.87 22.81
N HIS A 245 2.43 5.37 23.99
CA HIS A 245 1.72 6.16 24.99
C HIS A 245 2.69 6.97 25.86
N THR A 246 2.22 8.10 26.41
CA THR A 246 3.02 8.97 27.29
C THR A 246 3.56 8.22 28.53
N PRO A 247 4.73 8.61 29.07
CA PRO A 247 5.70 7.71 29.70
C PRO A 247 5.33 7.18 31.10
N ASP A 248 4.18 7.58 31.67
CA ASP A 248 3.76 7.03 32.96
C ASP A 248 3.38 5.56 32.79
N LYS A 249 4.02 4.69 33.58
CA LYS A 249 3.71 3.26 33.64
C LYS A 249 2.29 3.08 34.18
N GLY A 250 1.44 2.37 33.44
CA GLY A 250 0.03 2.15 33.78
C GLY A 250 -0.60 1.04 32.94
N TYR A 251 -1.84 0.68 33.27
CA TYR A 251 -2.65 -0.26 32.47
C TYR A 251 -3.23 0.47 31.26
N CYS A 252 -3.01 -0.05 30.06
CA CYS A 252 -3.48 0.54 28.82
C CYS A 252 -4.16 -0.53 27.96
N GLU A 253 -5.26 -0.12 27.32
CA GLU A 253 -6.19 -0.98 26.57
C GLU A 253 -6.19 -0.65 25.06
N GLY A 254 -5.43 0.36 24.60
CA GLY A 254 -5.25 0.68 23.19
C GLY A 254 -3.94 0.10 22.65
N GLY A 255 -3.89 -0.32 21.40
CA GLY A 255 -2.66 -0.73 20.72
C GLY A 255 -1.77 0.45 20.31
N VAL A 256 -0.62 0.17 19.68
CA VAL A 256 0.20 1.23 19.07
C VAL A 256 -0.27 1.47 17.64
N PHE A 257 -0.01 0.53 16.73
CA PHE A 257 -0.48 0.63 15.34
C PHE A 257 -1.50 -0.44 15.00
N VAL A 258 -2.60 0.00 14.39
CA VAL A 258 -3.69 -0.87 13.95
C VAL A 258 -3.94 -0.66 12.47
N PHE A 259 -4.01 -1.74 11.70
CA PHE A 259 -4.26 -1.71 10.25
C PHE A 259 -5.44 -2.62 9.91
N ASN A 260 -6.53 -2.01 9.43
CA ASN A 260 -7.73 -2.72 8.98
C ASN A 260 -7.90 -2.59 7.47
N ASP A 261 -8.03 -3.74 6.81
CA ASP A 261 -8.24 -3.87 5.37
C ASP A 261 -7.21 -3.09 4.54
N CYS A 262 -5.97 -3.02 4.99
CA CYS A 262 -4.92 -2.22 4.36
C CYS A 262 -4.08 -3.03 3.35
N ILE A 263 -3.48 -2.35 2.37
CA ILE A 263 -2.65 -2.99 1.33
C ILE A 263 -1.31 -2.29 1.23
N ASP A 264 -0.22 -3.04 1.08
CA ASP A 264 1.14 -2.52 0.93
C ASP A 264 1.54 -1.54 2.04
N ILE A 265 1.80 -2.07 3.24
CA ILE A 265 2.26 -1.31 4.40
C ILE A 265 3.74 -1.60 4.65
N ASP A 266 4.54 -0.54 4.81
CA ASP A 266 5.98 -0.62 5.01
C ASP A 266 6.40 0.21 6.22
N ILE A 267 6.90 -0.45 7.25
CA ILE A 267 7.40 0.18 8.47
C ILE A 267 8.90 -0.06 8.55
N GLU A 268 9.67 1.02 8.64
CA GLU A 268 11.13 0.96 8.64
C GLU A 268 11.73 1.83 9.75
N ASN A 269 12.80 1.33 10.38
CA ASN A 269 13.59 2.08 11.39
C ASN A 269 12.70 2.71 12.48
N THR A 270 11.67 1.99 12.92
CA THR A 270 10.63 2.52 13.80
C THR A 270 10.60 1.76 15.12
N ARG A 271 10.34 2.47 16.23
CA ARG A 271 10.13 1.86 17.55
C ARG A 271 8.68 2.03 17.98
N LEU A 272 7.99 0.92 18.16
CA LEU A 272 6.67 0.86 18.78
C LEU A 272 6.88 0.52 20.26
N PHE A 273 6.40 1.39 21.15
CA PHE A 273 6.64 1.22 22.58
C PHE A 273 5.46 1.67 23.44
N GLY A 274 5.53 1.27 24.70
CA GLY A 274 4.59 1.74 25.72
C GLY A 274 3.45 0.77 25.98
N CYS A 275 2.85 0.97 27.14
CA CYS A 275 1.95 0.09 27.89
C CYS A 275 0.66 -0.37 27.21
N GLY A 276 0.46 -0.11 25.91
CA GLY A 276 -0.73 -0.50 25.16
C GLY A 276 -1.03 -2.00 25.18
N ILE A 277 -2.22 -2.36 24.64
CA ILE A 277 -2.63 -3.74 24.46
C ILE A 277 -1.62 -4.48 23.56
N LEU A 278 -1.34 -3.96 22.38
CA LEU A 278 -0.49 -4.60 21.38
C LEU A 278 0.43 -3.57 20.72
N GLY A 279 1.64 -3.98 20.36
CA GLY A 279 2.48 -3.16 19.48
C GLY A 279 1.89 -3.05 18.08
N LEU A 280 1.30 -4.13 17.57
CA LEU A 280 0.76 -4.18 16.20
C LEU A 280 -0.52 -5.02 16.12
N ASP A 281 -1.55 -4.51 15.45
CA ASP A 281 -2.77 -5.26 15.12
C ASP A 281 -3.03 -5.17 13.61
N LEU A 282 -3.01 -6.33 12.93
CA LEU A 282 -3.26 -6.45 11.50
C LEU A 282 -4.53 -7.26 11.26
N SER A 283 -5.50 -6.66 10.58
CA SER A 283 -6.75 -7.32 10.21
C SER A 283 -7.07 -7.11 8.73
N GLY A 284 -7.14 -8.18 7.93
CA GLY A 284 -7.46 -8.08 6.51
C GLY A 284 -6.35 -7.44 5.66
N VAL A 285 -5.09 -7.52 6.08
CA VAL A 285 -3.96 -6.85 5.43
C VAL A 285 -3.35 -7.71 4.32
N ASP A 286 -3.06 -7.10 3.17
CA ASP A 286 -2.34 -7.71 2.06
C ASP A 286 -1.03 -6.96 1.77
N GLY A 287 0.10 -7.57 2.12
CA GLY A 287 1.42 -6.96 1.95
C GLY A 287 1.77 -6.06 3.13
N PHE A 288 2.51 -6.62 4.08
CA PHE A 288 3.01 -5.88 5.24
C PHE A 288 4.51 -6.18 5.45
N LYS A 289 5.29 -5.14 5.71
CA LYS A 289 6.71 -5.22 6.00
C LYS A 289 7.05 -4.43 7.24
N PHE A 290 7.81 -5.05 8.13
CA PHE A 290 8.36 -4.41 9.32
C PHE A 290 9.86 -4.69 9.37
N THR A 291 10.66 -3.66 9.12
CA THR A 291 12.10 -3.81 8.83
C THR A 291 12.92 -2.93 9.76
N ASN A 292 14.04 -3.44 10.29
CA ASN A 292 14.96 -2.69 11.15
C ASN A 292 14.26 -2.00 12.34
N SER A 293 13.18 -2.60 12.84
CA SER A 293 12.24 -1.93 13.74
C SER A 293 12.10 -2.72 15.04
N ILE A 294 11.52 -2.08 16.05
CA ILE A 294 11.45 -2.61 17.42
C ILE A 294 10.02 -2.52 17.94
N ILE A 295 9.53 -3.59 18.56
CA ILE A 295 8.34 -3.57 19.44
C ILE A 295 8.81 -3.91 20.86
N THR A 296 8.53 -3.03 21.81
CA THR A 296 9.05 -3.17 23.18
C THR A 296 8.11 -2.58 24.23
N GLU A 297 8.16 -3.11 25.45
CA GLU A 297 7.41 -2.58 26.60
C GLU A 297 5.87 -2.58 26.42
N CYS A 298 5.32 -3.47 25.57
CA CYS A 298 3.87 -3.70 25.47
C CYS A 298 3.35 -4.55 26.63
N SER A 299 2.06 -4.44 26.99
CA SER A 299 1.52 -5.03 28.23
C SER A 299 0.49 -6.16 28.07
N TYR A 300 -0.01 -6.39 26.85
CA TYR A 300 -1.02 -7.41 26.55
C TYR A 300 -0.65 -8.30 25.34
N GLY A 301 0.58 -8.18 24.85
CA GLY A 301 1.07 -8.90 23.69
C GLY A 301 1.95 -8.04 22.79
N ILE A 302 2.59 -8.70 21.83
CA ILE A 302 3.44 -8.09 20.82
C ILE A 302 2.58 -7.72 19.61
N MET A 303 1.82 -8.68 19.08
CA MET A 303 0.99 -8.45 17.90
C MET A 303 -0.16 -9.44 17.71
N ILE A 304 -1.17 -9.01 16.94
CA ILE A 304 -2.21 -9.85 16.37
C ILE A 304 -2.16 -9.76 14.85
N ILE A 305 -2.30 -10.89 14.15
CA ILE A 305 -2.38 -10.96 12.70
C ILE A 305 -3.56 -11.84 12.30
N SER A 306 -4.61 -11.22 11.74
CA SER A 306 -5.87 -11.86 11.40
C SER A 306 -6.23 -11.68 9.91
N ASN A 307 -6.65 -12.76 9.25
CA ASN A 307 -7.14 -12.75 7.87
C ASN A 307 -6.21 -12.02 6.86
N SER A 308 -4.90 -12.14 7.07
CA SER A 308 -3.89 -11.33 6.40
C SER A 308 -2.87 -12.19 5.64
N LYS A 309 -2.27 -11.64 4.58
CA LYS A 309 -1.32 -12.37 3.73
C LYS A 309 -0.16 -11.49 3.29
N ASN A 310 0.92 -12.14 2.85
CA ASN A 310 2.17 -11.46 2.45
C ASN A 310 2.75 -10.61 3.58
N ILE A 311 2.79 -11.18 4.79
CA ILE A 311 3.28 -10.50 6.00
C ILE A 311 4.74 -10.90 6.26
N SER A 312 5.60 -9.92 6.48
CA SER A 312 7.03 -10.14 6.71
C SER A 312 7.64 -9.19 7.73
N PHE A 313 8.54 -9.74 8.53
CA PHE A 313 9.35 -9.04 9.52
C PHE A 313 10.81 -9.37 9.24
N ASP A 314 11.65 -8.35 9.07
CA ASP A 314 13.07 -8.52 8.76
C ASP A 314 13.95 -7.66 9.67
N ASN A 315 15.04 -8.24 10.18
CA ASN A 315 16.03 -7.55 11.02
C ASN A 315 15.41 -6.73 12.16
N SER A 316 14.39 -7.28 12.82
CA SER A 316 13.55 -6.56 13.77
C SER A 316 13.51 -7.22 15.14
N LYS A 317 13.22 -6.45 16.18
CA LYS A 317 13.31 -6.89 17.57
C LYS A 317 11.96 -6.81 18.27
N PHE A 318 11.63 -7.86 19.01
CA PHE A 318 10.44 -7.96 19.85
C PHE A 318 10.90 -8.29 21.27
N ILE A 319 11.13 -7.23 22.06
CA ILE A 319 11.90 -7.33 23.31
C ILE A 319 11.16 -6.76 24.50
N GLU A 320 11.36 -7.34 25.68
CA GLU A 320 10.85 -6.79 26.95
C GLU A 320 9.32 -6.54 26.93
N ASN A 321 8.56 -7.39 26.24
CA ASN A 321 7.10 -7.31 26.21
C ASN A 321 6.47 -8.23 27.25
N GLU A 322 5.30 -7.83 27.72
CA GLU A 322 4.50 -8.57 28.68
C GLU A 322 3.12 -8.89 28.08
N SER A 323 2.54 -10.02 28.49
CA SER A 323 1.16 -10.37 28.15
C SER A 323 0.46 -11.08 29.31
N LEU A 324 -0.87 -11.01 29.34
CA LEU A 324 -1.68 -11.82 30.24
C LEU A 324 -1.88 -13.24 29.71
N ASP A 325 -1.79 -13.47 28.40
CA ASP A 325 -2.07 -14.76 27.78
C ASP A 325 -1.04 -15.11 26.70
N THR A 326 -1.24 -14.63 25.47
CA THR A 326 -0.42 -14.91 24.30
C THR A 326 0.40 -13.69 23.90
N MET A 327 1.60 -13.90 23.34
CA MET A 327 2.44 -12.82 22.81
C MET A 327 2.14 -12.46 21.37
N ILE A 328 2.08 -13.46 20.48
CA ILE A 328 1.84 -13.28 19.05
C ILE A 328 0.68 -14.20 18.68
N ASP A 329 -0.47 -13.62 18.35
CA ASP A 329 -1.64 -14.36 17.88
C ASP A 329 -1.73 -14.27 16.36
N ILE A 330 -1.82 -15.42 15.70
CA ILE A 330 -1.94 -15.54 14.26
C ILE A 330 -3.17 -16.38 13.91
N ASN A 331 -4.04 -15.78 13.11
CA ASN A 331 -5.31 -16.35 12.71
C ASN A 331 -5.56 -16.18 11.21
N ASN A 332 -5.70 -17.30 10.49
CA ASN A 332 -6.00 -17.33 9.06
C ASN A 332 -5.05 -16.40 8.26
N SER A 333 -3.77 -16.49 8.61
CA SER A 333 -2.70 -15.63 8.13
C SER A 333 -1.37 -16.38 8.07
N ALA A 334 -0.50 -15.98 7.14
CA ALA A 334 0.88 -16.47 7.08
C ALA A 334 1.86 -15.32 7.30
N ALA A 335 2.93 -15.57 8.05
CA ALA A 335 3.96 -14.59 8.36
C ALA A 335 5.37 -15.18 8.28
N ILE A 336 6.31 -14.36 7.81
CA ILE A 336 7.72 -14.72 7.72
C ILE A 336 8.53 -13.78 8.61
N PHE A 337 9.31 -14.34 9.52
CA PHE A 337 10.25 -13.64 10.39
C PHE A 337 11.66 -14.02 9.99
N THR A 338 12.50 -13.04 9.64
CA THR A 338 13.89 -13.26 9.24
C THR A 338 14.81 -12.33 10.04
N LYS A 339 15.88 -12.87 10.62
CA LYS A 339 16.81 -12.10 11.47
C LYS A 339 16.11 -11.35 12.60
N CYS A 340 15.10 -11.98 13.18
CA CYS A 340 14.33 -11.41 14.26
C CYS A 340 14.90 -11.79 15.62
N ASP A 341 14.69 -10.93 16.62
CA ASP A 341 15.11 -11.16 18.00
C ASP A 341 13.90 -11.13 18.92
N PHE A 342 13.53 -12.27 19.50
CA PHE A 342 12.46 -12.42 20.48
C PHE A 342 13.08 -12.63 21.85
N THR A 343 13.25 -11.55 22.61
CA THR A 343 14.10 -11.59 23.81
C THR A 343 13.44 -10.96 25.04
N ASP A 344 13.60 -11.61 26.20
CA ASP A 344 13.15 -11.10 27.50
C ASP A 344 11.63 -10.83 27.59
N ASN A 345 10.80 -11.58 26.84
CA ASN A 345 9.34 -11.45 26.91
C ASN A 345 8.73 -12.36 28.01
N LEU A 346 7.62 -11.94 28.64
CA LEU A 346 7.02 -12.61 29.81
C LEU A 346 5.49 -12.68 29.77
N THR A 347 4.91 -13.86 30.02
CA THR A 347 3.47 -14.01 30.30
C THR A 347 3.19 -14.05 31.80
N LYS A 348 2.12 -13.38 32.27
CA LYS A 348 1.87 -13.13 33.72
C LYS A 348 0.89 -14.08 34.43
N THR A 349 0.05 -14.83 33.71
CA THR A 349 -1.01 -15.66 34.33
C THR A 349 -0.60 -17.13 34.44
N SER A 350 -1.40 -17.97 35.10
CA SER A 350 -1.14 -19.42 35.26
C SER A 350 -2.15 -20.32 34.53
N ASP A 351 -3.21 -19.75 33.93
CA ASP A 351 -4.46 -20.47 33.71
C ASP A 351 -4.72 -20.87 32.25
N TYR A 352 -3.91 -20.40 31.29
CA TYR A 352 -4.10 -20.65 29.85
C TYR A 352 -2.85 -21.20 29.16
N ASP A 353 -3.01 -21.63 27.90
CA ASP A 353 -1.97 -22.21 27.05
C ASP A 353 -1.09 -21.12 26.41
N GLN A 354 -0.41 -20.38 27.28
CA GLN A 354 0.44 -19.25 26.96
C GLN A 354 1.55 -19.61 25.98
N ALA A 355 1.48 -19.04 24.78
CA ALA A 355 2.45 -19.27 23.73
C ALA A 355 3.18 -17.98 23.33
N LEU A 356 4.43 -18.11 22.92
CA LEU A 356 5.10 -17.04 22.18
C LEU A 356 4.39 -16.84 20.83
N PHE A 357 4.07 -17.94 20.14
CA PHE A 357 3.27 -17.98 18.91
C PHE A 357 2.01 -18.83 19.09
N ASP A 358 0.86 -18.19 19.23
CA ASP A 358 -0.45 -18.85 19.18
C ASP A 358 -0.97 -18.85 17.75
N ILE A 359 -1.31 -20.03 17.25
CA ILE A 359 -1.73 -20.25 15.87
C ILE A 359 -3.09 -20.92 15.87
N SER A 360 -4.12 -20.23 15.39
CA SER A 360 -5.50 -20.71 15.48
C SER A 360 -5.92 -21.61 14.30
N SER A 361 -5.32 -21.51 13.11
CA SER A 361 -5.70 -22.32 11.92
C SER A 361 -4.56 -23.17 11.32
N ASP A 362 -4.62 -23.59 10.05
CA ASP A 362 -3.53 -24.29 9.30
C ASP A 362 -2.51 -23.29 8.72
N ASP A 363 -2.35 -22.18 9.43
CA ASP A 363 -1.46 -21.07 9.12
C ASP A 363 -0.02 -21.54 9.09
N LYS A 364 0.77 -21.03 8.14
CA LYS A 364 2.18 -21.39 8.03
C LYS A 364 3.05 -20.22 8.40
N ILE A 365 3.81 -20.40 9.47
CA ILE A 365 4.78 -19.42 9.94
C ILE A 365 6.16 -19.90 9.57
N THR A 366 7.01 -18.99 9.13
CA THR A 366 8.41 -19.28 8.85
C THR A 366 9.27 -18.36 9.68
N ILE A 367 10.21 -18.92 10.43
CA ILE A 367 11.18 -18.14 11.22
C ILE A 367 12.57 -18.57 10.77
N LYS A 368 13.41 -17.60 10.41
CA LYS A 368 14.75 -17.84 9.87
C LYS A 368 15.81 -16.96 10.50
N ASP A 369 17.00 -17.50 10.72
CA ASP A 369 18.19 -16.76 11.16
C ASP A 369 17.92 -15.90 12.41
N SER A 370 17.06 -16.37 13.31
CA SER A 370 16.48 -15.57 14.39
C SER A 370 16.88 -16.09 15.76
N ASN A 371 16.75 -15.21 16.77
CA ASN A 371 17.06 -15.52 18.16
C ASN A 371 15.76 -15.54 18.98
N VAL A 372 15.64 -16.51 19.88
CA VAL A 372 14.55 -16.62 20.84
C VAL A 372 15.20 -16.84 22.21
N LEU A 373 15.38 -15.77 22.99
CA LEU A 373 16.25 -15.80 24.17
C LEU A 373 15.53 -15.31 25.43
N ARG A 374 15.78 -15.97 26.57
CA ARG A 374 15.34 -15.48 27.90
C ARG A 374 13.84 -15.22 28.05
N ASN A 375 13.00 -15.87 27.25
CA ASN A 375 11.56 -15.69 27.34
C ASN A 375 10.98 -16.50 28.51
N LYS A 376 10.19 -15.83 29.35
CA LYS A 376 9.45 -16.41 30.47
C LYS A 376 8.02 -16.71 30.06
N ILE A 377 7.88 -17.67 29.15
CA ILE A 377 6.61 -18.09 28.53
C ILE A 377 6.48 -19.61 28.66
N LYS A 378 5.26 -20.13 28.76
CA LYS A 378 4.99 -21.56 29.00
C LYS A 378 5.37 -22.45 27.83
N VAL A 379 5.03 -22.07 26.60
CA VAL A 379 5.39 -22.81 25.37
C VAL A 379 5.86 -21.86 24.27
N PHE A 380 6.69 -22.37 23.35
CA PHE A 380 7.06 -21.62 22.15
C PHE A 380 5.86 -21.43 21.22
N THR A 381 5.10 -22.49 20.96
CA THR A 381 3.87 -22.44 20.15
C THR A 381 2.88 -23.51 20.57
N ASN A 382 1.58 -23.27 20.34
CA ASN A 382 0.53 -24.27 20.48
C ASN A 382 0.39 -25.20 19.26
N LYS A 383 1.04 -24.89 18.12
CA LYS A 383 1.00 -25.70 16.88
C LYS A 383 2.40 -25.87 16.25
N PRO A 384 3.26 -26.74 16.78
CA PRO A 384 4.64 -26.90 16.30
C PRO A 384 4.73 -27.30 14.81
N ASN A 385 3.78 -28.09 14.29
CA ASN A 385 3.77 -28.51 12.88
C ASN A 385 3.46 -27.38 11.89
N GLN A 386 3.03 -26.22 12.39
CA GLN A 386 2.68 -25.04 11.59
C GLN A 386 3.80 -23.99 11.52
N ILE A 387 4.90 -24.23 12.24
CA ILE A 387 6.08 -23.36 12.22
C ILE A 387 7.23 -24.09 11.54
N ASP A 388 7.76 -23.48 10.49
CA ASP A 388 9.03 -23.86 9.86
C ASP A 388 10.17 -23.03 10.48
N LEU A 389 11.13 -23.72 11.07
CA LEU A 389 12.28 -23.12 11.77
C LEU A 389 13.57 -23.42 10.99
N ASP A 390 14.31 -22.37 10.65
CA ASP A 390 15.58 -22.47 9.93
C ASP A 390 16.65 -21.62 10.63
N ASN A 391 17.73 -22.24 11.10
CA ASN A 391 18.83 -21.55 11.79
C ASN A 391 18.37 -20.67 12.97
N ILE A 392 17.76 -21.27 13.99
CA ILE A 392 17.22 -20.58 15.16
C ILE A 392 18.07 -20.84 16.39
N ILE A 393 18.37 -19.78 17.15
CA ILE A 393 19.04 -19.88 18.44
C ILE A 393 17.99 -19.78 19.54
N PHE A 394 17.81 -20.86 20.29
CA PHE A 394 17.08 -20.88 21.55
C PHE A 394 18.08 -20.88 22.71
N ASP A 395 17.89 -19.99 23.69
CA ASP A 395 18.72 -19.95 24.90
C ASP A 395 17.94 -19.36 26.08
N GLU A 396 18.14 -19.92 27.28
CA GLU A 396 17.58 -19.44 28.55
C GLU A 396 16.05 -19.22 28.57
N ASN A 397 15.27 -19.88 27.71
CA ASN A 397 13.80 -19.81 27.72
C ASN A 397 13.19 -20.70 28.82
N SER A 398 11.98 -20.36 29.27
CA SER A 398 11.24 -21.16 30.27
C SER A 398 10.51 -22.38 29.67
N PHE A 399 10.27 -22.40 28.37
CA PHE A 399 9.67 -23.53 27.65
C PHE A 399 10.73 -24.56 27.22
N ASP A 400 10.33 -25.83 27.09
CA ASP A 400 11.20 -26.89 26.54
C ASP A 400 11.43 -26.63 25.04
N GLU A 401 12.65 -26.89 24.58
CA GLU A 401 13.13 -26.59 23.22
C GLU A 401 12.73 -27.67 22.19
N LYS A 402 11.91 -28.65 22.60
CA LYS A 402 11.61 -29.88 21.84
C LYS A 402 10.30 -29.87 21.09
#